data_AF-A0A494C0P4-F1
#
_entry.id   AF-A0A494C0P4-F1
#
_cell.length_a   1.000
_cell.length_b   1.000
_cell.length_c   1.000
_cell.angle_alpha   90.00
_cell.angle_beta   90.00
_cell.angle_gamma   90.00
#
_symmetry.space_group_name_H-M   'P 1'
#
loop_
_entity.id
_entity.type
_entity.pdbx_description
1 polymer ?
#
loop_
_entity_poly.entity_id
_entity_poly.type
_entity_poly.pdbx_seq_one_letter_code
_entity_poly.pdbx_strand_id
1 'polypeptide(L)' 'DTFLRAAWGEETDYTPVWCMRQAGRYLPEFRETRAAQDFFSTCRSPEACCELTLQVPTQT' A
#
# COMPACT_ATOMS: atom_id res chain seq x y z
N ASP A 1 1.38 1.05 -16.15
CA ASP A 1 2.27 2.18 -16.56
C ASP A 1 1.55 3.53 -16.58
N THR A 2 0.22 3.58 -16.53
CA THR A 2 -0.60 4.81 -16.54
C THR A 2 -0.15 5.88 -15.56
N PHE A 3 0.28 5.51 -14.34
CA PHE A 3 0.80 6.47 -13.35
C PHE A 3 2.08 7.18 -13.84
N LEU A 4 3.02 6.45 -14.44
CA LEU A 4 4.26 7.02 -14.96
C LEU A 4 3.99 7.89 -16.19
N ARG A 5 3.09 7.44 -17.08
CA ARG A 5 2.66 8.19 -18.26
C ARG A 5 1.97 9.50 -17.90
N ALA A 6 1.06 9.47 -16.93
CA ALA A 6 0.43 10.67 -16.39
C ALA A 6 1.47 11.61 -15.74
N ALA A 7 2.48 11.08 -15.03
CA ALA A 7 3.55 11.88 -14.45
C ALA A 7 4.46 12.52 -15.52
N TRP A 8 4.65 11.87 -16.67
CA TRP A 8 5.35 12.42 -17.83
C TRP A 8 4.48 13.31 -18.73
N GLY A 9 3.19 13.50 -18.40
CA GLY A 9 2.28 14.33 -19.17
C GLY A 9 1.79 13.70 -20.47
N GLU A 10 1.92 12.38 -20.61
CA GLU A 10 1.41 11.63 -21.75
C GLU A 10 -0.11 11.40 -21.66
N GLU A 11 -0.74 11.18 -22.81
CA GLU A 11 -2.15 10.85 -22.88
C GLU A 11 -2.42 9.49 -22.22
N THR A 12 -3.39 9.44 -21.32
CA THR A 12 -3.75 8.24 -20.54
C THR A 12 -5.26 8.03 -20.60
N ASP A 13 -5.68 6.77 -20.72
CA ASP A 13 -7.11 6.40 -20.86
C ASP A 13 -7.97 6.77 -19.64
N TYR A 14 -7.33 6.93 -18.48
CA TYR A 14 -7.95 7.32 -17.22
C TYR A 14 -6.93 8.03 -16.33
N THR A 15 -7.41 8.93 -15.48
CA THR A 15 -6.57 9.62 -14.48
C THR A 15 -6.17 8.63 -13.38
N PRO A 16 -4.87 8.31 -13.23
CA PRO A 16 -4.42 7.40 -12.17
C PRO A 16 -4.52 8.10 -10.80
N VAL A 17 -5.14 7.44 -9.83
CA VAL A 17 -5.28 7.93 -8.45
C VAL A 17 -4.41 7.08 -7.52
N TRP A 18 -3.65 7.75 -6.67
CA TRP A 18 -2.88 7.13 -5.59
C TRP A 18 -3.13 7.88 -4.29
N CYS A 19 -3.29 7.14 -3.18
CA CYS A 19 -3.44 7.72 -1.85
C CYS A 19 -2.17 7.47 -1.02
N MET A 20 -1.56 8.55 -0.53
CA MET A 20 -0.47 8.43 0.44
C MET A 20 -0.98 7.71 1.70
N ARG A 21 -0.21 6.72 2.18
CA ARG A 21 -0.56 5.86 3.32
C ARG A 21 -1.76 4.94 3.10
N GLN A 22 -1.98 4.47 1.86
CA GLN A 22 -3.01 3.48 1.54
C GLN A 22 -2.91 2.16 2.34
N ALA A 23 -1.70 1.79 2.75
CA ALA A 23 -1.48 0.70 3.70
C ALA A 23 -1.32 1.33 5.09
N GLY A 24 -2.44 1.45 5.81
CA GLY A 24 -2.49 2.23 7.04
C GLY A 24 -3.38 1.61 8.11
N ARG A 25 -3.35 2.23 9.29
CA ARG A 25 -4.07 1.80 10.51
C ARG A 25 -5.60 1.69 10.37
N TYR A 26 -6.15 2.12 9.25
CA TYR A 26 -7.57 2.05 8.96
C TYR A 26 -7.99 0.68 8.43
N LEU A 27 -7.06 -0.14 7.93
CA LEU A 27 -7.34 -1.52 7.54
C LEU A 27 -7.35 -2.42 8.78
N PRO A 28 -8.43 -3.19 9.03
CA PRO A 28 -8.49 -4.13 10.14
C PRO A 28 -7.38 -5.19 10.04
N GLU A 29 -7.05 -5.63 8.83
CA GLU A 29 -5.98 -6.60 8.57
C GLU A 29 -4.61 -6.04 8.98
N PHE A 30 -4.35 -4.76 8.72
CA PHE A 30 -3.12 -4.08 9.14
C PHE A 30 -3.00 -4.00 10.67
N ARG A 31 -4.12 -3.85 11.38
CA ARG A 31 -4.13 -3.79 12.87
C ARG A 31 -3.83 -5.14 13.48
N GLU A 32 -4.33 -6.23 12.89
CA GLU A 32 -4.07 -7.59 13.34
C GLU A 32 -2.60 -7.99 13.12
N THR A 33 -2.03 -7.70 11.95
CA THR A 33 -0.60 -7.94 11.68
C THR A 33 0.29 -7.14 12.63
N ARG A 34 -0.09 -5.88 12.93
CA ARG A 34 0.65 -5.03 13.87
C ARG A 34 0.49 -5.46 15.34
N ALA A 35 -0.62 -6.09 15.72
CA ALA A 35 -0.78 -6.64 17.07
C ALA A 35 0.14 -7.85 17.30
N ALA A 36 0.48 -8.57 16.23
CA ALA A 36 1.35 -9.74 16.27
C ALA A 36 2.86 -9.41 16.11
N GLN A 37 3.22 -8.21 15.63
CA GLN A 37 4.61 -7.87 15.31
C GLN A 37 5.00 -6.45 15.73
N ASP A 38 6.23 -6.31 16.24
CA ASP A 38 6.80 -5.02 16.60
C ASP A 38 7.16 -4.18 15.36
N PHE A 39 6.89 -2.87 15.40
CA PHE A 39 6.95 -1.99 14.23
C PHE A 39 8.33 -2.01 13.54
N PHE A 40 9.40 -2.06 14.33
CA PHE A 40 10.76 -2.09 13.80
C PHE A 40 11.15 -3.47 13.24
N SER A 41 10.56 -4.57 13.71
CA SER A 41 10.85 -5.89 13.15
C SER A 41 10.18 -6.05 11.79
N THR A 42 8.94 -5.56 11.65
CA THR A 42 8.20 -5.54 10.39
C THR A 42 8.92 -4.69 9.33
N CYS A 43 9.40 -3.49 9.69
CA CYS A 43 10.17 -2.64 8.76
C CYS A 43 11.53 -3.21 8.35
N ARG A 44 12.08 -4.15 9.13
CA ARG A 44 13.37 -4.81 8.84
C ARG A 44 13.22 -6.14 8.12
N SER A 45 11.99 -6.64 7.97
CA SER A 45 11.69 -7.84 7.20
C SER A 45 11.15 -7.45 5.81
N PRO A 46 11.91 -7.73 4.73
CA PRO A 46 11.48 -7.43 3.37
C PRO A 46 10.17 -8.12 3.00
N GLU A 47 9.97 -9.36 3.46
CA GLU A 47 8.79 -10.18 3.21
C GLU A 47 7.56 -9.55 3.87
N ALA A 48 7.66 -9.18 5.16
CA ALA A 48 6.56 -8.55 5.88
C ALA A 48 6.22 -7.16 5.31
N CYS A 49 7.21 -6.40 4.84
CA CYS A 49 6.98 -5.11 4.17
C CYS A 49 6.25 -5.27 2.83
N CYS A 50 6.56 -6.32 2.08
CA CYS A 50 5.93 -6.61 0.79
C CYS A 50 4.45 -6.94 0.98
N GLU A 51 4.14 -7.84 1.92
CA GLU A 51 2.77 -8.21 2.28
C GLU A 51 1.95 -6.99 2.71
N LEU A 52 2.50 -6.12 3.56
CA LEU A 52 1.81 -4.89 3.97
C LEU A 52 1.59 -3.88 2.83
N THR A 53 2.51 -3.82 1.85
CA THR A 53 2.38 -2.90 0.71
C THR A 53 1.38 -3.40 -0.32
N LEU A 54 1.26 -4.72 -0.46
CA LEU A 54 0.34 -5.40 -1.37
C LEU A 54 -1.05 -5.65 -0.77
N GLN A 55 -1.26 -5.34 0.52
CA GLN A 55 -2.59 -5.37 1.13
C GLN A 55 -3.54 -4.46 0.35
N VAL A 56 -4.35 -5.09 -0.50
CA VAL A 56 -5.48 -4.47 -1.18
C VAL A 56 -6.53 -4.18 -0.11
N PRO A 57 -7.16 -2.99 -0.07
CA PRO A 57 -8.29 -2.77 0.81
C PRO A 57 -9.39 -3.78 0.45
N THR A 58 -9.51 -4.84 1.23
CA THR A 58 -10.61 -5.79 1.12
C THR A 58 -11.87 -5.01 1.47
N GLN A 59 -12.69 -4.80 0.46
CA GLN A 59 -13.98 -4.12 0.52
C GLN A 59 -14.80 -4.76 1.66
N THR A 60 -15.05 -4.00 2.73
CA THR A 60 -16.18 -4.24 3.64
C THR A 60 -17.41 -3.54 3.07
#